data_AF-A0A969L560-F1
#
_entry.id   AF-A0A969L560-F1
#
_cell.length_a   1.000
_cell.length_b   1.000
_cell.length_c   1.000
_cell.angle_alpha   90.00
_cell.angle_beta   90.00
_cell.angle_gamma   90.00
#
_symmetry.space_group_name_H-M   'P 1'
#
loop_
_entity.id
_entity.type
_entity.pdbx_description
1 polymer ?
#
loop_
_entity_poly.entity_id
_entity_poly.type
_entity_poly.pdbx_seq_one_letter_code
_entity_poly.pdbx_strand_id
1 'polypeptide(L)'
;MPNLTKPLVRHILLAALLVGVLACRLIASAPTPTPSPAPTPSPTTLPPTSPPPTPVPSPTSAPAIASPTTSVPPIATPEVDWANLSLYQQAMLPEFAADVETAAAAGASRYYLEVELILPAGNAGTPRLAGRERVRYTNTEQVALSEIYFRLYPNMPGYGGKMTVEQVVVDSEPIEPEMAANNSAVRIPLFQPLAPGAAADITLLYQADIPRETEQG
;
A
#
# COMPACT_ATOMS: atom_id res chain seq x y z
N MET A 1 40.99 46.66 -11.09
CA MET A 1 40.36 45.36 -10.78
C MET A 1 39.03 45.29 -11.50
N PRO A 2 38.93 44.62 -12.66
CA PRO A 2 37.71 44.60 -13.45
C PRO A 2 36.76 43.50 -12.96
N ASN A 3 35.47 43.85 -12.88
CA ASN A 3 34.37 42.99 -12.47
C ASN A 3 34.16 41.85 -13.47
N LEU A 4 34.47 40.63 -13.03
CA LEU A 4 34.12 39.41 -13.74
C LEU A 4 32.60 39.19 -13.60
N THR A 5 31.91 39.29 -14.73
CA THR A 5 30.46 39.31 -14.85
C THR A 5 29.82 37.97 -14.43
N LYS A 6 28.91 38.06 -13.44
CA LYS A 6 28.00 37.01 -12.92
C LYS A 6 27.41 36.02 -13.95
N PRO A 7 27.08 36.38 -15.21
CA PRO A 7 26.62 35.40 -16.19
C PRO A 7 27.70 34.39 -16.63
N LEU A 8 28.98 34.75 -16.64
CA LEU A 8 30.04 33.85 -17.14
C LEU A 8 30.29 32.67 -16.19
N VAL A 9 30.22 32.91 -14.88
CA VAL A 9 30.37 31.88 -13.83
C VAL A 9 29.22 30.87 -13.86
N ARG A 10 28.00 31.32 -14.18
CA ARG A 10 26.80 30.46 -14.29
C ARG A 10 26.84 29.53 -15.50
N HIS A 11 27.40 29.96 -16.63
CA HIS A 11 27.54 29.10 -17.81
C HIS A 11 28.66 28.06 -17.64
N ILE A 12 29.75 28.41 -16.95
CA ILE A 12 30.82 27.46 -16.60
C ILE A 12 30.31 26.38 -15.64
N LEU A 13 29.48 26.74 -14.65
CA LEU A 13 28.85 25.79 -13.73
C LEU A 13 27.83 24.86 -14.42
N LEU A 14 27.01 25.37 -15.36
CA LEU A 14 26.09 24.53 -16.13
C LEU A 14 26.82 23.57 -17.09
N ALA A 15 27.91 24.01 -17.72
CA ALA A 15 28.71 23.16 -18.60
C ALA A 15 29.43 22.03 -17.82
N ALA A 16 29.94 22.32 -16.63
CA ALA A 16 30.56 21.30 -15.76
C ALA A 16 29.54 20.27 -15.24
N LEU A 17 28.31 20.68 -14.94
CA LEU A 17 27.24 19.78 -14.49
C LEU A 17 26.76 18.84 -15.61
N LEU A 18 26.70 19.32 -16.87
CA LEU A 18 26.28 18.51 -18.02
C LEU A 18 27.33 17.44 -18.41
N VAL A 19 28.63 17.74 -18.23
CA VAL A 19 29.72 16.77 -18.48
C VAL A 19 29.79 15.70 -17.36
N GLY A 20 29.46 16.06 -16.12
CA GLY A 20 29.43 15.12 -14.99
C GLY A 20 28.32 14.07 -15.08
N VAL A 21 27.15 14.41 -15.65
CA VAL A 21 26.01 13.48 -15.77
C VAL A 21 26.19 12.51 -16.96
N LEU A 22 26.98 12.85 -17.97
CA LEU A 22 27.24 11.98 -19.12
C LEU A 22 28.36 10.95 -18.88
N ALA A 23 29.25 11.16 -17.89
CA ALA A 23 30.36 10.25 -17.59
C ALA A 23 29.97 9.06 -16.67
N CYS A 24 28.80 9.07 -16.04
CA CYS A 24 28.37 8.00 -15.11
C CYS A 24 27.58 6.84 -15.78
N ARG A 25 27.45 6.84 -17.11
CA ARG A 25 26.59 5.86 -17.83
C ARG A 25 27.37 4.83 -18.68
N LEU A 26 28.68 4.67 -18.47
CA LEU A 26 29.50 3.68 -19.17
C LEU A 26 30.31 2.82 -18.19
N ILE A 27 29.62 1.98 -17.42
CA ILE A 27 30.21 0.76 -16.87
C ILE A 27 29.33 -0.38 -17.36
N ALA A 28 29.63 -0.86 -18.56
CA ALA A 28 29.09 -2.09 -19.09
C ALA A 28 29.75 -3.25 -18.34
N SER A 29 28.98 -3.93 -17.49
CA SER A 29 29.41 -5.18 -16.87
C SER A 29 29.59 -6.23 -17.97
N ALA A 30 30.82 -6.69 -18.18
CA ALA A 30 31.14 -7.79 -19.08
C ALA A 30 30.48 -9.11 -18.60
N PRO A 31 30.07 -10.01 -19.51
CA PRO A 31 29.60 -11.34 -19.11
C PRO A 31 30.79 -12.19 -18.62
N THR A 32 30.70 -12.71 -17.40
CA THR A 32 31.64 -13.68 -16.83
C THR A 32 31.62 -14.98 -17.65
N PRO A 33 32.77 -15.58 -18.03
CA PRO A 33 32.79 -16.87 -18.71
C PRO A 33 32.32 -17.99 -17.78
N THR A 34 31.39 -18.80 -18.29
CA THR A 34 30.82 -20.00 -17.70
C THR A 34 31.90 -21.03 -17.33
N PRO A 35 31.97 -21.54 -16.08
CA PRO A 35 32.80 -22.69 -15.78
C PRO A 35 32.22 -23.96 -16.44
N SER A 36 33.05 -24.63 -17.23
CA SER A 36 32.77 -25.92 -17.86
C SER A 36 32.58 -27.01 -16.78
N PRO A 37 31.47 -27.76 -16.78
CA PRO A 37 31.31 -28.87 -15.85
C PRO A 37 32.27 -30.02 -16.20
N ALA A 38 33.09 -30.42 -15.23
CA ALA A 38 33.98 -31.57 -15.32
C ALA A 38 33.20 -32.89 -15.48
N PRO A 39 33.72 -33.88 -16.23
CA PRO A 39 33.08 -35.19 -16.33
C PRO A 39 33.27 -36.06 -15.06
N THR A 40 32.14 -36.48 -14.50
CA THR A 40 31.75 -37.84 -14.04
C THR A 40 32.61 -38.58 -12.99
N PRO A 41 31.96 -39.20 -11.99
CA PRO A 41 32.08 -40.67 -11.91
C PRO A 41 30.73 -41.41 -11.93
N SER A 42 30.72 -42.57 -12.60
CA SER A 42 29.60 -43.52 -12.65
C SER A 42 29.20 -43.99 -11.24
N PRO A 43 27.89 -44.14 -10.95
CA PRO A 43 27.44 -44.75 -9.72
C PRO A 43 27.69 -46.28 -9.75
N THR A 44 28.42 -46.77 -8.76
CA THR A 44 28.50 -48.20 -8.41
C THR A 44 27.15 -48.66 -7.91
N THR A 45 26.59 -49.69 -8.54
CA THR A 45 25.33 -50.32 -8.14
C THR A 45 25.53 -51.21 -6.91
N LEU A 46 24.92 -50.83 -5.78
CA LEU A 46 24.71 -51.71 -4.63
C LEU A 46 23.46 -52.60 -4.87
N PRO A 47 23.44 -53.87 -4.45
CA PRO A 47 22.27 -54.74 -4.57
C PRO A 47 21.14 -54.31 -3.62
N PRO A 48 19.86 -54.49 -4.00
CA PRO A 48 18.73 -54.16 -3.14
C PRO A 48 18.43 -55.30 -2.15
N THR A 49 18.51 -55.02 -0.86
CA THR A 49 17.83 -55.81 0.18
C THR A 49 16.99 -54.86 1.02
N SER A 50 15.76 -54.60 0.59
CA SER A 50 14.73 -54.02 1.45
C SER A 50 13.47 -54.89 1.36
N PRO A 51 12.91 -55.36 2.50
CA PRO A 51 11.63 -56.05 2.51
C PRO A 51 10.49 -55.10 2.12
N PRO A 52 9.36 -55.64 1.62
CA PRO A 52 8.21 -54.84 1.19
C PRO A 52 7.60 -54.04 2.36
N PRO A 53 7.20 -52.77 2.16
CA PRO A 53 6.50 -52.00 3.18
C PRO A 53 5.10 -52.56 3.41
N THR A 54 4.75 -52.69 4.68
CA THR A 54 3.40 -53.02 5.16
C THR A 54 2.42 -51.93 4.72
N PRO A 55 1.21 -52.26 4.23
CA PRO A 55 0.22 -51.23 3.88
C PRO A 55 -0.22 -50.46 5.13
N VAL A 56 0.04 -49.15 5.13
CA VAL A 56 -0.50 -48.21 6.12
C VAL A 56 -1.98 -47.98 5.80
N PRO A 57 -2.91 -48.13 6.76
CA PRO A 57 -4.32 -47.87 6.50
C PRO A 57 -4.55 -46.38 6.19
N SER A 58 -5.26 -46.10 5.09
CA SER A 58 -5.76 -44.76 4.75
C SER A 58 -6.57 -44.20 5.91
N PRO A 59 -6.37 -42.92 6.32
CA PRO A 59 -7.24 -42.29 7.30
C PRO A 59 -8.64 -42.18 6.71
N THR A 60 -9.61 -42.77 7.41
CA THR A 60 -11.04 -42.63 7.18
C THR A 60 -11.39 -41.14 7.15
N SER A 61 -11.99 -40.69 6.05
CA SER A 61 -12.48 -39.33 5.86
C SER A 61 -13.46 -38.96 6.99
N ALA A 62 -13.03 -38.07 7.89
CA ALA A 62 -13.91 -37.46 8.87
C ALA A 62 -14.93 -36.55 8.14
N PRO A 63 -16.21 -36.50 8.55
CA PRO A 63 -17.18 -35.57 7.99
C PRO A 63 -16.69 -34.12 8.18
N ALA A 64 -16.53 -33.39 7.08
CA ALA A 64 -16.28 -31.96 7.11
C ALA A 64 -17.49 -31.27 7.75
N ILE A 65 -17.35 -30.88 9.01
CA ILE A 65 -18.28 -29.98 9.67
C ILE A 65 -18.16 -28.66 8.92
N ALA A 66 -19.19 -28.29 8.15
CA ALA A 66 -19.27 -26.99 7.50
C ALA A 66 -19.10 -25.91 8.58
N SER A 67 -18.01 -25.15 8.49
CA SER A 67 -17.85 -23.96 9.32
C SER A 67 -19.00 -23.02 8.99
N PRO A 68 -19.73 -22.46 9.97
CA PRO A 68 -20.70 -21.42 9.68
C PRO A 68 -19.91 -20.23 9.13
N THR A 69 -19.96 -20.01 7.82
CA THR A 69 -19.53 -18.75 7.23
C THR A 69 -20.53 -17.71 7.71
N THR A 70 -20.21 -17.04 8.81
CA THR A 70 -20.92 -15.83 9.24
C THR A 70 -20.70 -14.81 8.12
N SER A 71 -21.65 -14.73 7.18
CA SER A 71 -21.63 -13.77 6.09
C SER A 71 -21.77 -12.38 6.70
N VAL A 72 -20.64 -11.70 6.94
CA VAL A 72 -20.63 -10.28 7.28
C VAL A 72 -21.39 -9.55 6.16
N PRO A 73 -22.35 -8.67 6.46
CA PRO A 73 -23.09 -7.96 5.43
C PRO A 73 -22.12 -7.18 4.53
N PRO A 74 -22.35 -7.16 3.20
CA PRO A 74 -21.46 -6.45 2.27
C PRO A 74 -21.50 -4.95 2.55
N ILE A 75 -20.33 -4.30 2.58
CA ILE A 75 -20.24 -2.84 2.61
C ILE A 75 -20.92 -2.30 1.34
N ALA A 76 -21.90 -1.42 1.51
CA ALA A 76 -22.34 -0.58 0.40
C ALA A 76 -21.18 0.34 0.00
N THR A 77 -20.62 0.18 -1.20
CA THR A 77 -19.58 1.06 -1.72
C THR A 77 -20.27 2.24 -2.43
N PRO A 78 -20.17 3.48 -1.93
CA PRO A 78 -20.84 4.61 -2.56
C PRO A 78 -20.20 4.86 -3.92
N GLU A 79 -20.98 5.11 -4.97
CA GLU A 79 -20.45 5.45 -6.28
C GLU A 79 -19.82 6.84 -6.25
N VAL A 80 -18.57 6.96 -6.70
CA VAL A 80 -17.81 8.21 -6.71
C VAL A 80 -17.31 8.45 -8.13
N ASP A 81 -17.68 9.58 -8.71
CA ASP A 81 -17.12 10.04 -9.98
C ASP A 81 -15.74 10.68 -9.73
N TRP A 82 -14.70 9.87 -9.85
CA TRP A 82 -13.33 10.33 -9.65
C TRP A 82 -12.86 11.35 -10.69
N ALA A 83 -13.49 11.42 -11.86
CA ALA A 83 -13.13 12.40 -12.89
C ALA A 83 -13.64 13.81 -12.54
N ASN A 84 -14.65 13.91 -11.68
CA ASN A 84 -15.16 15.20 -11.22
C ASN A 84 -14.26 15.79 -10.13
N LEU A 85 -13.45 16.77 -10.53
CA LEU A 85 -12.53 17.47 -9.64
C LEU A 85 -13.10 18.78 -9.07
N SER A 86 -14.35 19.12 -9.41
CA SER A 86 -14.95 20.43 -9.12
C SER A 86 -15.03 20.74 -7.63
N LEU A 87 -15.22 19.71 -6.78
CA LEU A 87 -15.26 19.89 -5.32
C LEU A 87 -13.90 20.31 -4.77
N TYR A 88 -12.81 19.76 -5.28
CA TYR A 88 -11.46 20.13 -4.86
C TYR A 88 -11.10 21.53 -5.37
N GLN A 89 -11.45 21.86 -6.61
CA GLN A 89 -11.19 23.17 -7.22
C GLN A 89 -11.88 24.31 -6.48
N GLN A 90 -13.13 24.10 -6.01
CA GLN A 90 -13.87 25.09 -5.25
C GLN A 90 -13.22 25.45 -3.90
N ALA A 91 -12.38 24.57 -3.36
CA ALA A 91 -11.64 24.81 -2.12
C ALA A 91 -10.31 25.55 -2.35
N MET A 92 -9.91 25.74 -3.61
CA MET A 92 -8.67 26.43 -3.98
C MET A 92 -8.91 27.93 -4.15
N LEU A 93 -7.85 28.73 -3.98
CA LEU A 93 -7.87 30.10 -4.51
C LEU A 93 -7.95 30.05 -6.05
N PRO A 94 -8.57 31.05 -6.71
CA PRO A 94 -8.79 31.01 -8.16
C PRO A 94 -7.51 30.77 -8.98
N GLU A 95 -6.39 31.37 -8.59
CA GLU A 95 -5.10 31.23 -9.28
C GLU A 95 -4.45 29.86 -9.15
N PHE A 96 -4.88 29.03 -8.18
CA PHE A 96 -4.36 27.68 -7.93
C PHE A 96 -5.35 26.56 -8.27
N ALA A 97 -6.54 26.89 -8.79
CA ALA A 97 -7.56 25.89 -9.10
C ALA A 97 -7.05 24.79 -10.05
N ALA A 98 -6.20 25.14 -11.03
CA ALA A 98 -5.61 24.21 -11.99
C ALA A 98 -4.56 23.25 -11.40
N ASP A 99 -4.08 23.51 -10.18
CA ASP A 99 -3.14 22.61 -9.50
C ASP A 99 -3.81 21.28 -9.12
N VAL A 100 -5.14 21.28 -8.97
CA VAL A 100 -5.92 20.07 -8.69
C VAL A 100 -5.79 19.07 -9.83
N GLU A 101 -5.96 19.51 -11.09
CA GLU A 101 -5.76 18.66 -12.26
C GLU A 101 -4.32 18.18 -12.37
N THR A 102 -3.36 19.05 -12.07
CA THR A 102 -1.93 18.70 -12.07
C THR A 102 -1.64 17.60 -11.05
N ALA A 103 -2.17 17.71 -9.82
CA ALA A 103 -2.03 16.71 -8.79
C ALA A 103 -2.73 15.39 -9.16
N ALA A 104 -3.95 15.46 -9.70
CA ALA A 104 -4.69 14.28 -10.14
C ALA A 104 -3.96 13.54 -11.28
N ALA A 105 -3.42 14.28 -12.26
CA ALA A 105 -2.61 13.72 -13.35
C ALA A 105 -1.29 13.12 -12.86
N ALA A 106 -0.71 13.67 -11.78
CA ALA A 106 0.46 13.10 -11.11
C ALA A 106 0.16 11.87 -10.25
N GLY A 107 -1.11 11.43 -10.18
CA GLY A 107 -1.52 10.24 -9.43
C GLY A 107 -1.77 10.50 -7.95
N ALA A 108 -2.06 11.75 -7.55
CA ALA A 108 -2.47 12.05 -6.18
C ALA A 108 -3.69 11.19 -5.77
N SER A 109 -3.61 10.64 -4.56
CA SER A 109 -4.72 9.87 -3.99
C SER A 109 -5.91 10.79 -3.75
N ARG A 110 -7.10 10.33 -4.11
CA ARG A 110 -8.36 11.06 -3.92
C ARG A 110 -9.23 10.32 -2.93
N TYR A 111 -9.85 11.09 -2.06
CA TYR A 111 -10.60 10.57 -0.92
C TYR A 111 -12.05 11.05 -0.99
N TYR A 112 -12.94 10.13 -0.71
CA TYR A 112 -14.32 10.38 -0.35
C TYR A 112 -14.52 9.85 1.07
N LEU A 113 -14.93 10.74 1.99
CA LEU A 113 -15.07 10.43 3.41
C LEU A 113 -16.50 10.72 3.84
N GLU A 114 -17.17 9.70 4.36
CA GLU A 114 -18.37 9.86 5.17
C GLU A 114 -18.02 9.53 6.60
N VAL A 115 -18.30 10.45 7.52
CA VAL A 115 -17.93 10.30 8.93
C VAL A 115 -19.10 10.71 9.80
N GLU A 116 -19.49 9.83 10.71
CA GLU A 116 -20.46 10.07 11.75
C GLU A 116 -19.73 10.31 13.08
N LEU A 117 -20.02 11.45 13.71
CA LEU A 117 -19.57 11.73 15.07
C LEU A 117 -20.61 11.23 16.08
N ILE A 118 -20.24 10.21 16.84
CA ILE A 118 -21.06 9.59 17.87
C ILE A 118 -20.66 10.18 19.22
N LEU A 119 -21.55 10.99 19.78
CA LEU A 119 -21.39 11.58 21.11
C LEU A 119 -22.10 10.72 22.16
N PRO A 120 -21.42 10.33 23.24
CA PRO A 120 -22.09 9.63 24.33
C PRO A 120 -23.01 10.59 25.10
N ALA A 121 -24.03 10.04 25.78
CA ALA A 121 -24.99 10.84 26.52
C ALA A 121 -24.33 11.54 27.73
N GLY A 122 -24.45 12.86 27.80
CA GLY A 122 -23.84 13.68 28.85
C GLY A 122 -22.30 13.72 28.75
N ASN A 123 -21.64 13.79 29.91
CA ASN A 123 -20.18 13.91 30.00
C ASN A 123 -19.47 12.55 30.23
N ALA A 124 -20.20 11.43 30.19
CA ALA A 124 -19.65 10.09 30.45
C ALA A 124 -19.33 9.36 29.13
N GLY A 125 -18.20 8.66 29.05
CA GLY A 125 -17.79 7.83 27.89
C GLY A 125 -17.01 8.60 26.81
N THR A 126 -16.29 7.92 25.93
CA THR A 126 -15.43 8.53 24.88
C THR A 126 -16.21 8.78 23.59
N PRO A 127 -16.13 9.98 22.96
CA PRO A 127 -16.71 10.22 21.64
C PRO A 127 -16.06 9.32 20.60
N ARG A 128 -16.82 8.93 19.57
CA ARG A 128 -16.33 8.06 18.51
C ARG A 128 -16.62 8.62 17.14
N LEU A 129 -15.80 8.26 16.18
CA LEU A 129 -16.08 8.37 14.76
C LEU A 129 -16.43 6.98 14.23
N ALA A 130 -17.53 6.87 13.51
CA ALA A 130 -17.76 5.77 12.58
C ALA A 130 -17.58 6.33 11.17
N GLY A 131 -16.71 5.72 10.38
CA GLY A 131 -16.32 6.28 9.10
C GLY A 131 -16.33 5.26 7.98
N ARG A 132 -16.72 5.74 6.80
CA ARG A 132 -16.56 5.07 5.52
C ARG A 132 -15.64 5.92 4.67
N GLU A 133 -14.50 5.36 4.31
CA GLU A 133 -13.52 5.99 3.44
C GLU A 133 -13.50 5.24 2.12
N ARG A 134 -13.60 5.97 1.01
CA ARG A 134 -13.27 5.44 -0.32
C ARG A 134 -12.07 6.21 -0.86
N VAL A 135 -11.08 5.49 -1.36
CA VAL A 135 -9.82 6.01 -1.86
C VAL A 135 -9.61 5.54 -3.27
N ARG A 136 -9.35 6.47 -4.19
CA ARG A 136 -8.70 6.12 -5.45
C ARG A 136 -7.21 6.31 -5.29
N TYR A 137 -6.51 5.19 -5.18
CA TYR A 137 -5.07 5.13 -5.04
C TYR A 137 -4.44 4.81 -6.40
N THR A 138 -3.46 5.61 -6.83
CA THR A 138 -2.65 5.32 -8.02
C THR A 138 -1.28 4.85 -7.57
N ASN A 139 -0.79 3.75 -8.12
CA ASN A 139 0.58 3.33 -7.91
C ASN A 139 1.53 4.29 -8.65
N THR A 140 2.18 5.19 -7.90
CA THR A 140 3.17 6.14 -8.42
C THR A 140 4.61 5.59 -8.34
N GLU A 141 4.78 4.36 -7.85
CA GLU A 141 6.07 3.68 -7.83
C GLU A 141 6.45 3.14 -9.21
N GLN A 142 7.72 2.74 -9.36
CA GLN A 142 8.24 2.17 -10.61
C GLN A 142 8.05 0.65 -10.71
N VAL A 143 7.53 0.02 -9.65
CA VAL A 143 7.32 -1.42 -9.56
C VAL A 143 5.86 -1.74 -9.27
N ALA A 144 5.43 -2.96 -9.62
CA ALA A 144 4.10 -3.41 -9.26
C ALA A 144 4.01 -3.60 -7.73
N LEU A 145 2.90 -3.17 -7.14
CA LEU A 145 2.62 -3.31 -5.72
C LEU A 145 1.74 -4.53 -5.48
N SER A 146 2.14 -5.43 -4.60
CA SER A 146 1.30 -6.55 -4.14
C SER A 146 0.41 -6.18 -2.96
N GLU A 147 0.61 -5.00 -2.38
CA GLU A 147 -0.03 -4.56 -1.15
C GLU A 147 -0.04 -3.04 -1.03
N ILE A 148 -0.99 -2.53 -0.27
CA ILE A 148 -1.12 -1.10 0.06
C ILE A 148 -1.27 -0.96 1.57
N TYR A 149 -0.64 0.07 2.16
CA TYR A 149 -0.69 0.31 3.60
C TYR A 149 -1.47 1.58 3.93
N PHE A 150 -2.32 1.49 4.95
CA PHE A 150 -2.99 2.63 5.57
C PHE A 150 -2.51 2.81 7.01
N ARG A 151 -2.22 4.05 7.42
CA ARG A 151 -1.81 4.37 8.79
C ARG A 151 -3.03 4.57 9.68
N LEU A 152 -2.99 3.93 10.84
CA LEU A 152 -3.98 4.11 11.91
C LEU A 152 -3.39 5.04 12.96
N TYR A 153 -3.35 6.34 12.64
CA TYR A 153 -2.74 7.35 13.50
C TYR A 153 -3.18 7.28 14.98
N PRO A 154 -4.49 7.08 15.29
CA PRO A 154 -4.92 6.97 16.68
C PRO A 154 -4.24 5.85 17.47
N ASN A 155 -3.78 4.77 16.82
CA ASN A 155 -3.09 3.65 17.47
C ASN A 155 -1.60 3.91 17.74
N MET A 156 -1.04 5.04 17.28
CA MET A 156 0.36 5.36 17.55
C MET A 156 0.57 5.85 18.99
N PRO A 157 1.74 5.57 19.60
CA PRO A 157 2.07 6.09 20.92
C PRO A 157 1.90 7.61 21.02
N GLY A 158 1.30 8.08 22.12
CA GLY A 158 1.08 9.50 22.40
C GLY A 158 -0.18 10.12 21.79
N TYR A 159 -0.90 9.41 20.91
CA TYR A 159 -2.17 9.92 20.35
C TYR A 159 -3.36 9.71 21.29
N GLY A 160 -3.30 8.75 22.23
CA GLY A 160 -4.33 8.52 23.24
C GLY A 160 -5.66 7.96 22.70
N GLY A 161 -5.74 7.66 21.41
CA GLY A 161 -6.92 7.12 20.75
C GLY A 161 -6.80 5.64 20.41
N LYS A 162 -7.81 5.13 19.72
CA LYS A 162 -7.80 3.81 19.08
C LYS A 162 -8.56 3.89 17.78
N MET A 163 -8.11 3.18 16.76
CA MET A 163 -8.78 3.03 15.47
C MET A 163 -8.77 1.57 15.06
N THR A 164 -9.89 1.12 14.50
CA THR A 164 -10.08 -0.23 13.98
C THR A 164 -10.66 -0.15 12.58
N VAL A 165 -10.13 -0.96 11.67
CA VAL A 165 -10.72 -1.17 10.34
C VAL A 165 -11.52 -2.46 10.42
N GLU A 166 -12.81 -2.38 10.14
CA GLU A 166 -13.75 -3.48 10.31
C GLU A 166 -13.89 -4.30 9.03
N GLN A 167 -13.86 -3.62 7.88
CA GLN A 167 -14.02 -4.25 6.58
C GLN A 167 -13.25 -3.46 5.51
N VAL A 168 -12.71 -4.17 4.52
CA VAL A 168 -12.02 -3.59 3.37
C VAL A 168 -12.57 -4.20 2.08
N VAL A 169 -12.72 -3.37 1.06
CA VAL A 169 -13.08 -3.78 -0.31
C VAL A 169 -12.11 -3.12 -1.28
N VAL A 170 -11.55 -3.90 -2.23
CA VAL A 170 -10.69 -3.40 -3.31
C VAL A 170 -11.34 -3.75 -4.63
N ASP A 171 -11.60 -2.76 -5.49
CA ASP A 171 -12.23 -2.95 -6.81
C ASP A 171 -13.52 -3.80 -6.77
N SER A 172 -14.31 -3.65 -5.70
CA SER A 172 -15.54 -4.40 -5.37
C SER A 172 -15.36 -5.81 -4.79
N GLU A 173 -14.13 -6.26 -4.57
CA GLU A 173 -13.82 -7.53 -3.92
C GLU A 173 -13.48 -7.33 -2.44
N PRO A 174 -14.17 -8.01 -1.50
CA PRO A 174 -13.82 -7.97 -0.08
C PRO A 174 -12.40 -8.53 0.14
N ILE A 175 -11.60 -7.79 0.91
CA ILE A 175 -10.25 -8.18 1.29
C ILE A 175 -10.18 -8.28 2.81
N GLU A 176 -9.50 -9.31 3.30
CA GLU A 176 -9.13 -9.39 4.72
C GLU A 176 -7.87 -8.53 4.95
N PRO A 177 -7.95 -7.44 5.74
CA PRO A 177 -6.80 -6.63 6.07
C PRO A 177 -5.91 -7.33 7.10
N GLU A 178 -4.60 -7.08 7.03
CA GLU A 178 -3.65 -7.55 8.03
C GLU A 178 -3.14 -6.39 8.88
N MET A 179 -3.14 -6.55 10.20
CA MET A 179 -2.54 -5.56 11.10
C MET A 179 -1.01 -5.57 10.98
N ALA A 180 -0.42 -4.39 10.83
CA ALA A 180 1.00 -4.19 10.67
C ALA A 180 1.52 -3.08 11.60
N ALA A 181 2.85 -2.91 11.66
CA ALA A 181 3.54 -1.86 12.41
C ALA A 181 3.03 -1.70 13.85
N ASN A 182 3.06 -2.76 14.66
CA ASN A 182 2.56 -2.79 16.04
C ASN A 182 1.13 -2.24 16.18
N ASN A 183 0.23 -2.71 15.30
CA ASN A 183 -1.18 -2.31 15.26
C ASN A 183 -1.44 -0.84 14.86
N SER A 184 -0.44 -0.13 14.31
CA SER A 184 -0.55 1.27 13.83
C SER A 184 -0.69 1.40 12.32
N ALA A 185 -0.77 0.29 11.61
CA ALA A 185 -1.06 0.25 10.19
C ALA A 185 -1.92 -0.97 9.85
N VAL A 186 -2.65 -0.87 8.76
CA VAL A 186 -3.32 -1.97 8.07
C VAL A 186 -2.63 -2.17 6.74
N ARG A 187 -2.26 -3.41 6.45
CA ARG A 187 -1.78 -3.90 5.16
C ARG A 187 -2.96 -4.52 4.42
N ILE A 188 -3.19 -4.05 3.21
CA ILE A 188 -4.23 -4.57 2.31
C ILE A 188 -3.51 -5.38 1.23
N PRO A 189 -3.59 -6.72 1.27
CA PRO A 189 -3.05 -7.54 0.18
C PRO A 189 -3.90 -7.34 -1.08
N LEU A 190 -3.24 -7.29 -2.24
CA LEU A 190 -3.90 -7.20 -3.54
C LEU A 190 -3.86 -8.56 -4.23
N PHE A 191 -5.03 -9.04 -4.70
CA PHE A 191 -5.11 -10.30 -5.45
C PHE A 191 -4.30 -10.25 -6.74
N GLN A 192 -4.31 -9.10 -7.41
CA GLN A 192 -3.48 -8.83 -8.57
C GLN A 192 -2.53 -7.68 -8.24
N PRO A 193 -1.21 -7.82 -8.49
CA PRO A 193 -0.29 -6.73 -8.28
C PRO A 193 -0.70 -5.48 -9.08
N LEU A 194 -0.78 -4.34 -8.41
CA LEU A 194 -1.12 -3.07 -9.02
C LEU A 194 0.09 -2.54 -9.78
N ALA A 195 0.03 -2.54 -11.11
CA ALA A 195 1.12 -2.08 -11.97
C ALA A 195 1.41 -0.57 -11.79
N PRO A 196 2.63 -0.09 -12.11
CA PRO A 196 2.94 1.34 -12.16
C PRO A 196 1.94 2.13 -13.00
N GLY A 197 1.45 3.25 -12.45
CA GLY A 197 0.44 4.12 -13.07
C GLY A 197 -0.99 3.57 -13.05
N ALA A 198 -1.21 2.31 -12.67
CA ALA A 198 -2.55 1.77 -12.47
C ALA A 198 -3.15 2.29 -11.15
N ALA A 199 -4.48 2.28 -11.07
CA ALA A 199 -5.20 2.71 -9.88
C ALA A 199 -6.12 1.61 -9.35
N ALA A 200 -6.28 1.59 -8.03
CA ALA A 200 -7.23 0.74 -7.31
C ALA A 200 -8.20 1.62 -6.53
N ASP A 201 -9.46 1.21 -6.48
CA ASP A 201 -10.49 1.83 -5.67
C ASP A 201 -10.69 1.02 -4.38
N ILE A 202 -10.36 1.63 -3.25
CA ILE A 202 -10.32 0.96 -1.94
C ILE A 202 -11.39 1.56 -1.05
N THR A 203 -12.23 0.74 -0.44
CA THR A 203 -13.21 1.17 0.56
C THR A 203 -12.87 0.58 1.92
N LEU A 204 -12.81 1.43 2.95
CA LEU A 204 -12.58 1.05 4.33
C LEU A 204 -13.78 1.46 5.18
N LEU A 205 -14.31 0.52 5.95
CA LEU A 205 -15.20 0.83 7.07
C LEU A 205 -14.37 0.81 8.35
N TYR A 206 -14.43 1.89 9.13
CA TYR A 206 -13.61 2.04 10.32
C TYR A 206 -14.36 2.68 11.48
N GLN A 207 -13.82 2.48 12.67
CA GLN A 207 -14.18 3.22 13.86
C GLN A 207 -12.93 3.82 14.49
N ALA A 208 -13.06 5.00 15.10
CA ALA A 208 -12.01 5.61 15.89
C ALA A 208 -12.55 6.24 17.18
N ASP A 209 -11.84 6.07 18.29
CA ASP A 209 -12.07 6.81 19.52
C ASP A 209 -11.43 8.21 19.40
N ILE A 210 -12.17 9.23 19.83
CA ILE A 210 -11.68 10.61 19.90
C ILE A 210 -11.23 10.87 21.34
N PRO A 211 -9.92 10.90 21.63
CA PRO A 211 -9.44 11.24 22.96
C PRO A 211 -9.86 12.67 23.32
N ARG A 212 -10.32 12.85 24.56
CA ARG A 212 -10.61 14.19 25.10
C ARG A 212 -9.39 14.89 25.68
N GLU A 213 -8.36 14.12 25.99
CA GLU A 213 -7.06 14.59 26.42
C GLU A 213 -6.02 13.83 25.61
N THR A 214 -5.07 14.53 25.01
CA THR A 214 -3.89 13.91 24.42
C THR A 214 -2.93 13.56 25.54
N GLU A 215 -2.31 12.37 25.55
CA GLU A 215 -1.26 12.02 26.53
C GLU A 215 0.08 12.76 26.29
N GLN A 216 0.05 13.86 25.53
CA GLN A 216 1.11 14.87 25.56
C GLN A 216 0.62 16.02 26.45
N GLY A 217 1.32 16.19 27.57
CA GLY A 217 0.95 17.01 28.72
C GLY A 217 0.80 18.50 28.48
#